data_AF-A0A9E4QCW9-F1
#
_entry.id   AF-A0A9E4QCW9-F1
#
_cell.length_a   1.000
_cell.length_b   1.000
_cell.length_c   1.000
_cell.angle_alpha   90.00
_cell.angle_beta   90.00
_cell.angle_gamma   90.00
#
_symmetry.space_group_name_H-M   'P 1'
#
loop_
_entity.id
_entity.type
_entity.pdbx_description
1 polymer ?
#
loop_
_entity_poly.entity_id
_entity_poly.type
_entity_poly.pdbx_seq_one_letter_code
_entity_poly.pdbx_strand_id
1 'polypeptide(L)'
;MRVDTYGLPADNWHHFLRLRDLRQILAEVPLEGVTRVLELGAGDGVQSSALREHFAEVTPIDIAPSGDVDGLIVADASSLPFVDSYFDLVFSSNVLEHIEDLDACMAEMKR
;
A
#
# COMPACT_ATOMS: atom_id res chain seq x y z
N MET A 1 -8.65 -0.86 20.95
CA MET A 1 -7.60 0.13 20.68
C MET A 1 -8.23 1.29 19.92
N ARG A 2 -7.99 2.54 20.31
CA ARG A 2 -8.55 3.72 19.64
C ARG A 2 -7.40 4.47 18.99
N VAL A 3 -7.38 4.49 17.67
CA VAL A 3 -6.45 5.31 16.87
C VAL A 3 -6.99 6.73 16.82
N ASP A 4 -6.09 7.72 16.83
CA ASP A 4 -6.49 9.11 16.64
C ASP A 4 -7.02 9.32 15.20
N THR A 5 -8.30 9.71 15.12
CA THR A 5 -8.99 9.97 13.88
C THR A 5 -8.99 11.45 13.50
N TYR A 6 -8.33 12.31 14.28
CA TYR A 6 -8.23 13.73 13.95
C TYR A 6 -7.57 13.94 12.58
N GLY A 7 -8.15 14.84 11.77
CA GLY A 7 -7.68 15.16 10.42
C GLY A 7 -7.97 14.10 9.36
N LEU A 8 -8.64 12.98 9.68
CA LEU A 8 -9.12 12.06 8.65
C LEU A 8 -10.31 12.64 7.88
N PRO A 9 -10.46 12.34 6.58
CA PRO A 9 -11.57 12.83 5.79
C PRO A 9 -12.90 12.30 6.34
N ALA A 10 -13.89 13.19 6.48
CA ALA A 10 -15.22 12.84 6.99
C ALA A 10 -16.28 12.74 5.87
N ASP A 11 -15.95 13.23 4.68
CA ASP A 11 -16.78 13.27 3.49
C ASP A 11 -16.60 12.05 2.58
N ASN A 12 -15.49 11.31 2.73
CA ASN A 12 -15.25 10.03 2.04
C ASN A 12 -15.00 8.90 3.05
N TRP A 13 -16.00 8.04 3.22
CA TRP A 13 -15.95 6.93 4.17
C TRP A 13 -14.89 5.88 3.85
N HIS A 14 -14.61 5.61 2.57
CA HIS A 14 -13.58 4.64 2.19
C HIS A 14 -12.19 5.17 2.51
N HIS A 15 -11.93 6.46 2.23
CA HIS A 15 -10.68 7.11 2.61
C HIS A 15 -10.52 7.14 4.13
N PHE A 16 -11.58 7.47 4.86
CA PHE A 16 -11.58 7.45 6.33
C PHE A 16 -11.14 6.10 6.88
N LEU A 17 -11.79 5.02 6.45
CA LEU A 17 -11.50 3.67 6.96
C LEU A 17 -10.07 3.25 6.64
N ARG A 18 -9.64 3.43 5.38
CA ARG A 18 -8.31 3.05 4.91
C ARG A 18 -7.20 3.79 5.66
N LEU A 19 -7.32 5.11 5.80
CA LEU A 19 -6.33 5.91 6.53
C LEU A 19 -6.34 5.65 8.04
N ARG A 20 -7.52 5.38 8.63
CA ARG A 20 -7.61 4.95 10.04
C ARG A 20 -6.86 3.64 10.24
N ASP A 21 -7.08 2.66 9.37
CA ASP A 21 -6.47 1.32 9.47
C ASP A 21 -4.97 1.38 9.21
N LEU A 22 -4.54 2.16 8.21
CA LEU A 22 -3.12 2.43 7.99
C LEU A 22 -2.47 3.05 9.23
N ARG A 23 -3.07 4.09 9.82
CA ARG A 23 -2.55 4.69 11.06
C ARG A 23 -2.45 3.70 12.20
N GLN A 24 -3.42 2.77 12.30
CA GLN A 24 -3.37 1.70 13.29
C GLN A 24 -2.14 0.80 13.07
N ILE A 25 -1.98 0.30 11.85
CA ILE A 25 -0.90 -0.61 11.46
C ILE A 25 0.45 0.05 11.70
N LEU A 26 0.64 1.29 11.25
CA LEU A 26 1.90 2.03 11.42
C LEU A 26 2.27 2.28 12.89
N ALA A 27 1.29 2.31 13.80
CA ALA A 27 1.53 2.47 15.23
C ALA A 27 1.90 1.15 15.94
N GLU A 28 1.65 0.00 15.32
CA GLU A 28 1.74 -1.33 15.96
C GLU A 28 2.82 -2.22 15.33
N VAL A 29 3.16 -1.99 14.08
CA VAL A 29 4.18 -2.77 13.36
C VAL A 29 5.57 -2.15 13.61
N PRO A 30 6.61 -2.95 13.91
CA PRO A 30 7.98 -2.46 13.96
C PRO A 30 8.44 -2.06 12.56
N LEU A 31 8.83 -0.79 12.41
CA LEU A 31 9.19 -0.19 11.11
C LEU A 31 10.62 0.36 11.10
N GLU A 32 11.40 0.13 12.17
CA GLU A 32 12.78 0.56 12.24
C GLU A 32 13.61 -0.05 11.08
N GLY A 33 14.21 0.83 10.27
CA GLY A 33 15.05 0.42 9.14
C GLY A 33 14.29 0.13 7.84
N VAL A 34 12.96 0.22 7.82
CA VAL A 34 12.18 0.15 6.58
C VAL A 34 12.40 1.44 5.78
N THR A 35 12.87 1.30 4.54
CA THR A 35 13.14 2.45 3.65
C THR A 35 12.35 2.38 2.35
N ARG A 36 12.26 1.19 1.75
CA ARG A 36 11.65 0.93 0.45
C ARG A 36 10.38 0.12 0.61
N VAL A 37 9.26 0.74 0.29
CA VAL A 37 7.92 0.16 0.43
C VAL A 37 7.29 -0.05 -0.94
N LEU A 38 6.81 -1.26 -1.18
CA LEU A 38 5.92 -1.57 -2.30
C LEU A 38 4.48 -1.47 -1.82
N GLU A 39 3.66 -0.63 -2.46
CA GLU A 39 2.21 -0.59 -2.23
C GLU A 39 1.51 -1.33 -3.36
N LEU A 40 0.73 -2.35 -3.02
CA LEU A 40 -0.13 -3.08 -3.95
C LEU A 40 -1.52 -2.45 -3.95
N GLY A 41 -2.02 -2.10 -5.14
CA GLY A 41 -3.34 -1.55 -5.41
C GLY A 41 -3.53 -0.14 -4.85
N ALA A 42 -2.72 0.79 -5.34
CA ALA A 42 -2.73 2.18 -4.93
C ALA A 42 -4.04 2.94 -5.24
N GLY A 43 -4.86 2.46 -6.19
CA GLY A 43 -6.16 3.01 -6.52
C GLY A 43 -6.12 4.49 -6.91
N ASP A 44 -6.60 5.37 -6.03
CA ASP A 44 -6.61 6.82 -6.19
C ASP A 44 -5.46 7.54 -5.47
N GLY A 45 -4.55 6.79 -4.82
CA GLY A 45 -3.33 7.31 -4.22
C GLY A 45 -3.47 7.90 -2.82
N VAL A 46 -4.62 7.75 -2.16
CA VAL A 46 -4.81 8.28 -0.80
C VAL A 46 -3.85 7.62 0.20
N GLN A 47 -3.69 6.30 0.14
CA GLN A 47 -2.74 5.60 1.01
C GLN A 47 -1.30 5.78 0.53
N SER A 48 -1.04 5.86 -0.77
CA SER A 48 0.27 6.23 -1.32
C SER A 48 0.79 7.54 -0.73
N SER A 49 -0.09 8.55 -0.67
CA SER A 49 0.25 9.86 -0.11
C SER A 49 0.60 9.76 1.37
N ALA A 50 -0.21 9.03 2.16
CA ALA A 50 0.05 8.83 3.58
C ALA A 50 1.33 8.00 3.83
N LEU A 51 1.57 6.94 3.07
CA LEU A 51 2.80 6.13 3.19
C LEU A 51 4.05 6.98 2.92
N ARG A 52 4.01 7.92 1.97
CA ARG A 52 5.12 8.83 1.66
C ARG A 52 5.44 9.82 2.77
N GLU A 53 4.52 10.05 3.70
CA GLU A 53 4.82 10.84 4.92
C GLU A 53 5.66 10.05 5.93
N HIS A 54 5.68 8.72 5.83
CA HIS A 54 6.33 7.81 6.78
C HIS A 54 7.60 7.15 6.24
N PHE A 55 7.69 6.92 4.93
CA PHE A 55 8.78 6.17 4.31
C PHE A 55 9.51 7.00 3.25
N ALA A 56 10.82 6.76 3.13
CA ALA A 56 11.67 7.49 2.19
C ALA A 56 11.35 7.16 0.73
N GLU A 57 11.02 5.90 0.45
CA GLU A 57 10.71 5.43 -0.90
C GLU A 57 9.44 4.58 -0.89
N VAL A 58 8.43 5.02 -1.63
CA VAL A 58 7.17 4.30 -1.83
C VAL A 58 6.95 4.14 -3.32
N THR A 59 6.90 2.88 -3.75
CA THR A 59 6.57 2.47 -5.12
C THR A 59 5.14 1.96 -5.14
N PRO A 60 4.16 2.77 -5.60
CA PRO A 60 2.80 2.31 -5.77
C PRO A 60 2.64 1.54 -7.07
N ILE A 61 1.89 0.44 -7.01
CA ILE A 61 1.42 -0.27 -8.20
C ILE A 61 -0.09 -0.43 -8.18
N ASP A 62 -0.70 -0.51 -9.36
CA ASP A 62 -2.10 -0.89 -9.52
C ASP A 62 -2.31 -1.44 -10.94
N ILE A 63 -3.15 -2.46 -11.12
CA ILE A 63 -3.46 -2.99 -12.45
C ILE A 63 -4.42 -2.07 -13.23
N ALA A 64 -5.24 -1.31 -12.51
CA ALA A 64 -6.27 -0.42 -13.04
C ALA A 64 -6.48 0.78 -12.09
N PRO A 65 -5.51 1.71 -12.00
CA PRO A 65 -5.60 2.85 -11.08
C PRO A 65 -6.81 3.73 -11.40
N SER A 66 -7.46 4.23 -10.35
CA SER A 66 -8.61 5.14 -10.47
C SER A 66 -8.22 6.62 -10.38
N GLY A 67 -6.98 6.93 -9.99
CA GLY A 67 -6.44 8.28 -9.90
C GLY A 67 -5.07 8.41 -10.56
N ASP A 68 -4.64 9.65 -10.75
CA ASP A 68 -3.28 9.97 -11.18
C ASP A 68 -2.37 10.03 -9.94
N VAL A 69 -1.54 9.01 -9.78
CA VAL A 69 -0.65 8.84 -8.62
C VAL A 69 0.78 8.97 -9.10
N ASP A 70 1.49 9.97 -8.59
CA ASP A 70 2.89 10.22 -8.96
C ASP A 70 3.73 8.95 -8.76
N GLY A 71 4.55 8.61 -9.76
CA GLY A 71 5.42 7.43 -9.75
C GLY A 71 4.72 6.06 -9.78
N LEU A 72 3.40 5.99 -10.02
CA LEU A 72 2.68 4.72 -10.10
C LEU A 72 3.09 3.88 -11.31
N ILE A 73 3.29 2.59 -11.06
CA ILE A 73 3.58 1.59 -12.09
C ILE A 73 2.32 0.75 -12.30
N VAL A 74 1.81 0.74 -13.53
CA VAL A 74 0.70 -0.14 -13.89
C VAL A 74 1.22 -1.57 -14.02
N ALA A 75 0.85 -2.45 -13.09
CA ALA A 75 1.35 -3.81 -13.01
C ALA A 75 0.36 -4.77 -12.32
N ASP A 76 0.46 -6.05 -12.66
CA ASP A 76 -0.22 -7.14 -11.97
C ASP A 76 0.63 -7.58 -10.77
N ALA A 77 0.01 -7.65 -9.59
CA ALA A 77 0.67 -8.11 -8.36
C ALA A 77 1.12 -9.58 -8.42
N SER A 78 0.57 -10.36 -9.36
CA SER A 78 0.94 -11.76 -9.63
C SER A 78 2.15 -11.89 -10.56
N SER A 79 2.68 -10.78 -11.09
CA SER A 79 3.87 -10.73 -11.95
C SER A 79 4.56 -9.36 -11.84
N LEU A 80 5.12 -9.09 -10.67
CA LEU A 80 5.78 -7.85 -10.30
C LEU A 80 7.06 -7.59 -11.14
N PRO A 81 7.20 -6.39 -11.73
CA PRO A 81 8.34 -6.03 -12.58
C PRO A 81 9.58 -5.59 -11.76
N PHE A 82 9.84 -6.26 -10.63
CA PHE A 82 10.91 -5.93 -9.70
C PHE A 82 11.84 -7.10 -9.47
N VAL A 83 13.10 -6.77 -9.16
CA VAL A 83 14.09 -7.76 -8.74
C VAL A 83 13.79 -8.25 -7.33
N ASP A 84 14.18 -9.50 -7.06
CA ASP A 84 14.05 -10.14 -5.76
C ASP A 84 14.74 -9.32 -4.65
N SER A 85 14.16 -9.35 -3.45
CA SER A 85 14.72 -8.82 -2.20
C SER A 85 15.03 -7.32 -2.26
N TYR A 86 14.23 -6.58 -3.05
CA TYR A 86 14.39 -5.14 -3.21
C TYR A 86 13.61 -4.33 -2.18
N PHE A 87 12.39 -4.74 -1.81
CA PHE A 87 11.56 -3.98 -0.87
C PHE A 87 11.73 -4.48 0.55
N ASP A 88 11.74 -3.55 1.50
CA ASP A 88 11.84 -3.87 2.92
C ASP A 88 10.44 -4.15 3.52
N LEU A 89 9.39 -3.62 2.89
CA LEU A 89 7.99 -3.78 3.28
C LEU A 89 7.09 -3.86 2.04
N VAL A 90 6.11 -4.76 2.07
CA VAL A 90 4.98 -4.76 1.13
C VAL A 90 3.72 -4.38 1.89
N PHE A 91 3.02 -3.35 1.42
CA PHE A 91 1.74 -2.90 1.95
C PHE A 91 0.63 -3.21 0.95
N SER A 92 -0.52 -3.68 1.44
CA SER A 92 -1.72 -3.89 0.65
C SER A 92 -2.95 -3.60 1.51
N SER A 93 -3.97 -3.02 0.90
CA SER A 93 -5.21 -2.65 1.59
C SER A 93 -6.41 -2.90 0.67
N ASN A 94 -7.18 -3.95 0.95
CA ASN A 94 -8.35 -4.34 0.18
C ASN A 94 -8.08 -4.66 -1.31
N VAL A 95 -7.00 -5.38 -1.58
CA VAL A 95 -6.60 -5.78 -2.95
C VAL A 95 -6.56 -7.29 -3.11
N LEU A 96 -6.08 -8.02 -2.10
CA LEU A 96 -5.89 -9.47 -2.18
C LEU A 96 -7.20 -10.22 -2.47
N GLU A 97 -8.35 -9.69 -2.04
CA GLU A 97 -9.67 -10.24 -2.35
C GLU A 97 -10.07 -10.15 -3.83
N HIS A 98 -9.33 -9.37 -4.62
CA HIS A 98 -9.54 -9.19 -6.06
C HIS A 98 -8.53 -9.94 -6.91
N ILE A 99 -7.53 -10.59 -6.30
CA ILE A 99 -6.48 -11.33 -7.02
C ILE A 99 -6.96 -12.75 -7.31
N GLU A 100 -6.94 -13.15 -8.58
CA GLU A 100 -7.36 -14.49 -9.01
C GLU A 100 -6.35 -15.57 -8.59
N ASP A 101 -5.05 -15.33 -8.80
CA ASP A 101 -3.95 -16.22 -8.41
C ASP A 101 -3.22 -15.69 -7.17
N LEU A 102 -3.83 -15.89 -6.01
CA LEU A 102 -3.28 -15.43 -4.74
C LEU A 102 -1.93 -16.09 -4.42
N ASP A 103 -1.73 -17.35 -4.83
CA ASP A 103 -0.48 -18.07 -4.58
C ASP A 103 0.67 -17.43 -5.38
N ALA A 104 0.44 -17.08 -6.65
CA ALA A 104 1.41 -16.34 -7.44
C ALA A 104 1.71 -14.96 -6.81
N CYS A 105 0.70 -14.18 -6.46
CA CYS A 105 0.91 -12.89 -5.79
C CYS A 105 1.72 -13.03 -4.49
N MET A 106 1.40 -14.00 -3.64
CA MET A 106 2.14 -14.21 -2.39
C MET A 106 3.59 -14.69 -2.64
N ALA A 107 3.83 -15.44 -3.72
CA ALA A 107 5.18 -15.80 -4.14
C ALA A 107 5.97 -14.55 -4.58
N GLU A 108 5.35 -13.66 -5.35
CA GLU A 108 5.94 -12.39 -5.79
C GLU A 108 6.27 -11.47 -4.62
N MET A 109 5.37 -11.35 -3.63
CA MET A 109 5.59 -10.55 -2.42
C MET A 109 6.76 -11.04 -1.56
N LYS A 110 7.14 -12.31 -1.69
CA LYS A 110 8.21 -12.94 -0.90
C LYS A 110 9.59 -12.82 -1.55
N ARG A 111 9.67 -12.55 -2.86
CA ARG A 111 10.91 -12.53 -3.63
C ARG A 111 11.85 -11.45 -3.12
#